data_AF-A0A7S2XJI9-F1
#
_entry.id   AF-A0A7S2XJI9-F1
#
_cell.length_a   1.000
_cell.length_b   1.000
_cell.length_c   1.000
_cell.angle_alpha   90.00
_cell.angle_beta   90.00
_cell.angle_gamma   90.00
#
_symmetry.space_group_name_H-M   'P 1'
#
loop_
_entity.id
_entity.type
_entity.pdbx_description
1 polymer ?
#
loop_
_entity_poly.entity_id
_entity_poly.type
_entity_poly.pdbx_seq_one_letter_code
_entity_poly.pdbx_strand_id
1 'polypeptide(L)'
;MEAPIYTGHVPLLQRAHDSEHSKIVLQTRLDADDGLTDGYLQHVQTTALEIFSSPTPPNWMYWCSRRHIEWFADQTIAEGRVTYVQHSKLCITPGITVGFPVGTSVDHVPLYPHDELYKAIERKGGCLEDDSSTTTRKSDPATNNMECIHLVDAFPMVAIRSRTPTSAGMMGLDSEQRLAAQTTLKLWNILQGRFFVQKQ
;
A
#
# COMPACT_ATOMS: atom_id res chain seq x y z
N MET A 1 -5.98 16.66 -31.27
CA MET A 1 -5.60 15.82 -30.12
C MET A 1 -5.56 16.73 -28.92
N GLU A 2 -6.55 16.62 -28.04
CA GLU A 2 -6.53 17.34 -26.77
C GLU A 2 -5.60 16.60 -25.81
N ALA A 3 -4.61 17.31 -25.26
CA ALA A 3 -3.70 16.78 -24.26
C ALA A 3 -4.44 16.63 -22.92
N PRO A 4 -4.17 15.59 -22.13
CA PRO A 4 -4.81 15.42 -20.83
C PRO A 4 -4.47 16.58 -19.88
N ILE A 5 -5.51 17.13 -19.25
CA ILE A 5 -5.37 18.11 -18.16
C ILE A 5 -5.02 17.34 -16.90
N TYR A 6 -3.79 17.51 -16.41
CA TYR A 6 -3.38 17.02 -15.10
C TYR A 6 -3.69 18.09 -14.04
N THR A 7 -4.46 17.71 -13.02
CA THR A 7 -4.66 18.54 -11.83
C THR A 7 -3.69 18.10 -10.73
N GLY A 8 -2.92 19.02 -10.16
CA GLY A 8 -1.99 18.71 -9.07
C GLY A 8 -1.13 19.91 -8.68
N HIS A 9 -0.40 19.80 -7.56
CA HIS A 9 0.50 20.85 -7.09
C HIS A 9 1.92 20.61 -7.64
N VAL A 10 2.19 21.03 -8.88
CA VAL A 10 3.48 20.77 -9.57
C VAL A 10 4.71 21.16 -8.73
N PRO A 11 4.75 22.33 -8.04
CA PRO A 11 5.90 22.65 -7.18
C PRO A 11 6.08 21.72 -5.98
N LEU A 12 5.03 21.05 -5.52
CA LEU A 12 5.12 20.08 -4.43
C LEU A 12 5.72 18.77 -4.96
N LEU A 13 5.28 18.32 -6.14
CA LEU A 13 5.85 17.18 -6.83
C LEU A 13 7.34 17.40 -7.15
N GLN A 14 7.69 18.57 -7.68
CA GLN A 14 9.10 18.88 -7.98
C GLN A 14 9.96 18.85 -6.70
N ARG A 15 9.50 19.46 -5.60
CA ARG A 15 10.22 19.41 -4.32
C ARG A 15 10.37 18.00 -3.77
N ALA A 16 9.39 17.12 -4.02
CA ALA A 16 9.48 15.71 -3.65
C ALA A 16 10.61 15.04 -4.45
N HIS A 17 10.64 15.20 -5.79
CA HIS A 17 11.70 14.69 -6.64
C HIS A 17 13.09 15.24 -6.29
N ASP A 18 13.21 16.55 -6.09
CA ASP A 18 14.49 17.18 -5.71
C ASP A 18 15.01 16.64 -4.36
N SER A 19 14.10 16.20 -3.47
CA SER A 19 14.45 15.63 -2.18
C SER A 19 14.92 14.17 -2.26
N GLU A 20 14.66 13.44 -3.35
CA GLU A 20 15.01 12.01 -3.49
C GLU A 20 16.53 11.79 -3.40
N HIS A 21 17.33 12.78 -3.78
CA HIS A 21 18.80 12.72 -3.69
C HIS A 21 19.36 12.86 -2.27
N SER A 22 18.55 13.28 -1.29
CA SER A 22 19.04 13.62 0.06
C SER A 22 18.23 13.02 1.20
N LYS A 23 17.12 12.34 0.89
CA LYS A 23 16.21 11.77 1.89
C LYS A 23 15.78 10.37 1.47
N ILE A 24 15.43 9.56 2.48
CA ILE A 24 14.64 8.35 2.25
C ILE A 24 13.32 8.75 1.61
N VAL A 25 12.95 8.03 0.56
CA VAL A 25 11.73 8.27 -0.20
C VAL A 25 10.72 7.19 0.11
N LEU A 26 9.47 7.59 0.30
CA LEU A 26 8.32 6.69 0.41
C LEU A 26 7.28 7.11 -0.63
N GLN A 27 6.94 6.19 -1.53
CA GLN A 27 5.94 6.39 -2.57
C GLN A 27 4.78 5.44 -2.33
N THR A 28 3.61 6.00 -2.04
CA THR A 28 2.39 5.23 -1.78
C THR A 28 1.48 5.29 -2.99
N ARG A 29 0.99 4.14 -3.44
CA ARG A 29 -0.07 4.06 -4.45
C ARG A 29 -1.42 4.22 -3.75
N LEU A 30 -2.20 5.19 -4.22
CA LEU A 30 -3.51 5.51 -3.68
C LEU A 30 -4.40 5.97 -4.83
N ASP A 31 -5.52 5.27 -5.04
CA ASP A 31 -6.54 5.74 -5.98
C ASP A 31 -7.27 6.96 -5.38
N ALA A 32 -7.84 7.83 -6.23
CA ALA A 32 -8.39 9.12 -5.77
C ALA A 32 -9.57 8.99 -4.77
N ASP A 33 -10.23 7.83 -4.76
CA ASP A 33 -11.35 7.49 -3.89
C ASP A 33 -10.97 6.51 -2.77
N ASP A 34 -9.68 6.17 -2.65
CA ASP A 34 -9.15 5.36 -1.56
C ASP A 34 -8.67 6.23 -0.38
N GLY A 35 -8.53 5.60 0.79
CA GLY A 35 -8.00 6.25 1.98
C GLY A 35 -7.08 5.34 2.79
N LEU A 36 -6.14 5.96 3.49
CA LEU A 36 -5.23 5.30 4.43
C LEU A 36 -5.36 5.91 5.81
N THR A 37 -5.16 5.10 6.84
CA THR A 37 -5.08 5.63 8.21
C THR A 37 -3.77 6.39 8.42
N ASP A 38 -3.83 7.40 9.28
CA ASP A 38 -2.66 8.10 9.81
C ASP A 38 -1.66 7.14 10.47
N GLY A 39 -2.18 6.15 11.21
CA GLY A 39 -1.38 5.11 11.84
C GLY A 39 -0.56 4.29 10.85
N TYR A 40 -1.10 3.96 9.67
CA TYR A 40 -0.34 3.27 8.63
C TYR A 40 0.83 4.12 8.13
N LEU A 41 0.57 5.39 7.79
CA LEU A 41 1.63 6.29 7.30
C LEU A 41 2.74 6.45 8.34
N GLN A 42 2.37 6.65 9.61
CA GLN A 42 3.33 6.75 10.71
C GLN A 42 4.14 5.46 10.92
N HIS A 43 3.49 4.30 10.81
CA HIS A 43 4.14 2.99 10.92
C HIS A 43 5.17 2.79 9.80
N VAL A 44 4.80 3.07 8.55
CA VAL A 44 5.69 2.94 7.40
C VAL A 44 6.87 3.91 7.51
N GLN A 45 6.62 5.16 7.90
CA GLN A 45 7.70 6.15 8.11
C GLN A 45 8.68 5.71 9.20
N THR A 46 8.18 5.27 10.36
CA THR A 46 9.02 4.82 11.48
C THR A 46 9.85 3.61 11.08
N THR A 47 9.22 2.58 10.52
CA THR A 47 9.92 1.34 10.14
C THR A 47 10.89 1.54 8.97
N ALA A 48 10.57 2.44 8.02
CA ALA A 48 11.50 2.79 6.95
C ALA A 48 12.77 3.47 7.50
N LEU A 49 12.63 4.38 8.47
CA LEU A 49 13.78 5.02 9.11
C LEU A 49 14.66 3.98 9.80
N GLU A 50 14.07 3.05 10.55
CA GLU A 50 14.81 1.97 11.23
C GLU A 50 15.57 1.07 10.24
N ILE A 51 14.88 0.63 9.17
CA ILE A 51 15.42 -0.32 8.19
C ILE A 51 16.51 0.33 7.32
N PHE A 52 16.24 1.52 6.77
CA PHE A 52 17.18 2.19 5.88
C PHE A 52 18.34 2.89 6.61
N SER A 53 18.27 3.03 7.94
CA SER A 53 19.41 3.47 8.77
C SER A 53 20.27 2.32 9.27
N SER A 54 19.94 1.07 8.94
CA SER A 54 20.74 -0.08 9.34
C SER A 54 22.09 -0.11 8.61
N PRO A 55 23.12 -0.81 9.12
CA PRO A 55 24.44 -0.87 8.48
C PRO A 55 24.44 -1.50 7.07
N THR A 56 23.46 -2.36 6.80
CA THR A 56 23.28 -3.06 5.51
C THR A 56 21.82 -2.93 5.08
N PRO A 57 21.37 -1.72 4.69
CA PRO A 57 19.98 -1.49 4.35
C PRO A 57 19.65 -2.14 2.99
N PRO A 58 18.39 -2.54 2.76
CA PRO A 58 17.96 -2.94 1.44
C PRO A 58 17.90 -1.72 0.52
N ASN A 59 18.12 -1.94 -0.79
CA ASN A 59 17.96 -0.95 -1.84
C ASN A 59 16.50 -0.50 -1.96
N TRP A 60 15.55 -1.37 -1.65
CA TRP A 60 14.13 -1.02 -1.67
C TRP A 60 13.34 -1.94 -0.75
N MET A 61 12.16 -1.49 -0.34
CA MET A 61 11.23 -2.32 0.43
C MET A 61 9.79 -1.93 0.13
N TYR A 62 8.91 -2.92 0.09
CA TYR A 62 7.47 -2.69 0.04
C TYR A 62 6.85 -2.83 1.42
N TRP A 63 5.96 -1.92 1.79
CA TRP A 63 4.99 -2.08 2.85
C TRP A 63 3.64 -2.36 2.23
N CYS A 64 3.00 -3.43 2.69
CA CYS A 64 1.72 -3.87 2.15
C CYS A 64 0.65 -3.93 3.22
N SER A 65 -0.45 -3.22 2.95
CA SER A 65 -1.73 -3.48 3.61
C SER A 65 -2.36 -4.76 3.06
N ARG A 66 -3.03 -5.51 3.93
CA ARG A 66 -3.86 -6.67 3.57
C ARG A 66 -5.29 -6.60 4.09
N ARG A 67 -5.60 -5.56 4.89
CA ARG A 67 -6.87 -5.41 5.62
C ARG A 67 -7.47 -4.07 5.29
N HIS A 68 -8.66 -4.08 4.71
CA HIS A 68 -9.35 -2.86 4.34
C HIS A 68 -10.85 -2.97 4.50
N ILE A 69 -11.47 -1.81 4.55
CA ILE A 69 -12.91 -1.64 4.41
C ILE A 69 -13.18 -1.37 2.93
N GLU A 70 -14.13 -2.06 2.31
CA GLU A 70 -14.67 -1.62 1.03
C GLU A 70 -15.99 -0.91 1.26
N TRP A 71 -16.10 0.31 0.72
CA TRP A 71 -17.34 1.07 0.70
C TRP A 71 -17.94 1.03 -0.70
N PHE A 72 -19.23 0.72 -0.78
CA PHE A 72 -19.99 0.63 -2.01
C PHE A 72 -21.08 1.69 -2.03
N ALA A 73 -21.17 2.43 -3.13
CA ALA A 73 -22.35 3.22 -3.41
C ALA A 73 -23.57 2.27 -3.53
N ASP A 74 -24.64 2.57 -2.80
CA ASP A 74 -25.86 1.78 -2.78
C ASP A 74 -27.06 2.71 -2.99
N GLN A 75 -27.94 2.38 -3.94
CA GLN A 75 -29.11 3.21 -4.22
C GLN A 75 -30.22 3.07 -3.18
N THR A 76 -30.16 2.02 -2.35
CA THR A 76 -31.16 1.68 -1.34
C THR A 76 -30.75 2.08 0.08
N ILE A 77 -29.46 2.35 0.31
CA ILE A 77 -28.89 2.75 1.60
C ILE A 77 -28.16 4.07 1.39
N ALA A 78 -28.66 5.17 1.97
CA ALA A 78 -28.14 6.52 1.76
C ALA A 78 -26.64 6.64 2.05
N GLU A 79 -26.17 5.98 3.11
CA GLU A 79 -24.77 5.98 3.51
C GLU A 79 -23.90 5.02 2.66
N GLY A 80 -24.50 4.18 1.83
CA GLY A 80 -23.82 3.09 1.13
C GLY A 80 -23.61 1.85 2.01
N ARG A 81 -23.05 0.80 1.39
CA ARG A 81 -22.71 -0.45 2.08
C ARG A 81 -21.23 -0.50 2.40
N VAL A 82 -20.89 -1.14 3.52
CA VAL A 82 -19.51 -1.38 3.92
C VAL A 82 -19.29 -2.86 4.14
N THR A 83 -18.12 -3.35 3.71
CA THR A 83 -17.65 -4.70 4.03
C THR A 83 -16.21 -4.66 4.52
N TYR A 84 -15.77 -5.75 5.15
CA TYR A 84 -14.39 -5.96 5.54
C TYR A 84 -13.76 -7.00 4.63
N VAL A 85 -12.55 -6.74 4.17
CA VAL A 85 -11.78 -7.66 3.36
C VAL A 85 -10.39 -7.85 3.97
N GLN A 86 -9.96 -9.11 4.03
CA GLN A 86 -8.61 -9.49 4.41
C GLN A 86 -8.03 -10.47 3.39
N HIS A 87 -6.87 -10.14 2.86
CA HIS A 87 -6.13 -11.03 1.98
C HIS A 87 -4.99 -11.73 2.72
N SER A 88 -4.65 -12.95 2.30
CA SER A 88 -3.52 -13.70 2.87
C SER A 88 -2.19 -13.36 2.19
N LYS A 89 -2.17 -13.29 0.86
CA LYS A 89 -0.95 -13.14 0.03
C LYS A 89 -1.16 -12.14 -1.11
N LEU A 90 -1.70 -10.96 -0.80
CA LEU A 90 -1.96 -9.90 -1.75
C LEU A 90 -1.70 -8.55 -1.08
N CYS A 91 -1.01 -7.66 -1.78
CA CYS A 91 -0.96 -6.26 -1.42
C CYS A 91 -2.13 -5.56 -2.11
N ILE A 92 -3.04 -4.99 -1.35
CA ILE A 92 -4.14 -4.21 -1.93
C ILE A 92 -3.59 -2.87 -2.41
N THR A 93 -4.14 -2.34 -3.51
CA THR A 93 -3.69 -1.05 -4.07
C THR A 93 -3.55 0.05 -3.03
N PRO A 94 -4.58 0.33 -2.18
CA PRO A 94 -4.40 1.30 -1.11
C PRO A 94 -3.53 0.72 0.00
N GLY A 95 -2.32 1.26 0.11
CA GLY A 95 -1.33 0.78 1.08
C GLY A 95 -0.33 -0.20 0.49
N ILE A 96 -0.11 -0.15 -0.82
CA ILE A 96 1.20 -0.43 -1.40
C ILE A 96 2.04 0.83 -1.25
N THR A 97 3.00 0.79 -0.34
CA THR A 97 4.04 1.83 -0.23
C THR A 97 5.38 1.20 -0.55
N VAL A 98 6.12 1.78 -1.48
CA VAL A 98 7.52 1.44 -1.70
C VAL A 98 8.41 2.49 -1.07
N GLY A 99 9.49 2.05 -0.45
CA GLY A 99 10.54 2.92 0.02
C GLY A 99 11.90 2.51 -0.50
N PHE A 100 12.80 3.48 -0.58
CA PHE A 100 14.19 3.24 -0.95
C PHE A 100 15.10 4.29 -0.26
N PRO A 101 16.35 3.92 0.07
CA PRO A 101 17.29 4.79 0.76
C PRO A 101 17.88 5.84 -0.19
N VAL A 102 18.60 6.80 0.39
CA VAL A 102 19.35 7.82 -0.36
C VAL A 102 20.31 7.14 -1.34
N GLY A 103 20.33 7.62 -2.58
CA GLY A 103 21.21 7.09 -3.64
C GLY A 103 20.59 5.94 -4.46
N THR A 104 19.41 5.44 -4.09
CA THR A 104 18.67 4.50 -4.92
C THR A 104 17.62 5.23 -5.78
N SER A 105 17.60 4.94 -7.09
CA SER A 105 16.55 5.41 -8.01
C SER A 105 15.33 4.47 -7.98
N VAL A 106 14.16 5.04 -8.26
CA VAL A 106 12.92 4.28 -8.53
C VAL A 106 13.09 3.25 -9.67
N ASP A 107 14.02 3.49 -10.60
CA ASP A 107 14.31 2.57 -11.71
C ASP A 107 14.89 1.23 -11.25
N HIS A 108 15.45 1.16 -10.03
CA HIS A 108 15.93 -0.07 -9.42
C HIS A 108 14.82 -0.88 -8.72
N VAL A 109 13.63 -0.30 -8.58
CA VAL A 109 12.48 -0.97 -7.97
C VAL A 109 11.77 -1.79 -9.04
N PRO A 110 11.62 -3.12 -8.85
CA PRO A 110 10.93 -3.94 -9.83
C PRO A 110 9.44 -3.59 -9.87
N LEU A 111 8.93 -3.29 -11.07
CA LEU A 111 7.52 -2.97 -11.28
C LEU A 111 6.72 -4.25 -11.54
N TYR A 112 5.74 -4.51 -10.67
CA TYR A 112 4.78 -5.60 -10.83
C TYR A 112 3.34 -5.07 -10.78
N PRO A 113 2.40 -5.70 -11.51
CA PRO A 113 0.98 -5.55 -11.25
C PRO A 113 0.67 -5.82 -9.76
N HIS A 114 -0.26 -5.06 -9.16
CA HIS A 114 -0.53 -5.15 -7.71
C HIS A 114 -1.01 -6.54 -7.27
N ASP A 115 -1.73 -7.24 -8.14
CA ASP A 115 -2.21 -8.61 -7.97
C ASP A 115 -1.10 -9.68 -8.05
N GLU A 116 0.01 -9.35 -8.70
CA GLU A 116 1.18 -10.22 -8.82
C GLU A 116 2.32 -9.85 -7.88
N LEU A 117 2.36 -8.60 -7.38
CA LEU A 117 3.45 -7.99 -6.62
C LEU A 117 3.97 -8.93 -5.51
N TYR A 118 3.07 -9.39 -4.64
CA TYR A 118 3.44 -10.25 -3.52
C TYR A 118 4.12 -11.54 -4.00
N LYS A 119 3.50 -12.24 -4.96
CA LYS A 119 4.01 -13.52 -5.49
C LYS A 119 5.29 -13.34 -6.31
N ALA A 120 5.45 -12.19 -6.97
CA ALA A 120 6.63 -11.89 -7.76
C ALA A 120 7.85 -11.70 -6.85
N ILE A 121 7.69 -10.92 -5.78
CA ILE A 121 8.76 -10.67 -4.81
C ILE A 121 9.02 -11.91 -3.95
N GLU A 122 7.99 -12.64 -3.49
CA GLU A 122 8.17 -13.90 -2.73
C GLU A 122 9.01 -14.92 -3.53
N ARG A 123 8.86 -14.96 -4.87
CA ARG A 123 9.64 -15.86 -5.74
C ARG A 123 11.03 -15.35 -6.09
N LYS A 124 11.19 -14.04 -6.27
CA LYS A 124 12.42 -13.46 -6.85
C LYS A 124 13.35 -12.81 -5.83
N GLY A 125 12.84 -12.36 -4.68
CA GLY A 125 13.58 -11.53 -3.73
C GLY A 125 14.13 -10.27 -4.40
N GLY A 126 15.37 -9.91 -4.04
CA GLY A 126 16.16 -8.93 -4.80
C GLY A 126 16.16 -7.49 -4.28
N CYS A 127 15.77 -7.26 -3.02
CA CYS A 127 15.88 -5.94 -2.41
C CYS A 127 17.28 -5.63 -1.87
N LEU A 128 18.19 -6.60 -1.80
CA LEU A 128 19.59 -6.39 -1.47
C LEU A 128 20.40 -6.24 -2.77
N GLU A 129 21.53 -5.55 -2.73
CA GLU A 129 22.44 -5.51 -3.89
C GLU A 129 22.79 -6.93 -4.36
N ASP A 130 22.74 -7.14 -5.68
CA ASP A 130 23.35 -8.29 -6.31
C ASP A 130 24.86 -8.16 -6.09
N ASP A 131 25.39 -8.88 -5.10
CA ASP A 131 26.81 -9.23 -5.11
C ASP A 131 27.05 -9.98 -6.42
N SER A 132 27.55 -9.27 -7.42
CA SER A 132 28.03 -9.82 -8.69
C SER A 132 29.22 -10.79 -8.53
N SER A 133 29.49 -11.28 -7.32
CA SER A 133 30.40 -12.38 -7.08
C SER A 133 29.62 -13.69 -7.09
N THR A 134 29.78 -14.39 -8.22
CA THR A 134 29.52 -15.81 -8.41
C THR A 134 29.93 -16.65 -7.19
N THR A 135 29.03 -16.90 -6.27
CA THR A 135 29.03 -18.11 -5.46
C THR A 135 27.59 -18.44 -5.11
N THR A 136 27.17 -19.67 -5.41
CA THR A 136 25.99 -20.30 -4.84
C THR A 136 25.91 -19.96 -3.34
N ARG A 137 25.07 -18.98 -2.98
CA ARG A 137 24.67 -18.73 -1.60
C ARG A 137 23.94 -19.99 -1.14
N LYS A 138 24.70 -20.94 -0.58
CA LYS A 138 24.16 -21.80 0.47
C LYS A 138 23.66 -20.82 1.51
N SER A 139 22.34 -20.73 1.62
CA SER A 139 21.65 -19.94 2.63
C SER A 139 22.25 -20.25 4.00
N ASP A 140 23.15 -19.39 4.46
CA ASP A 140 23.56 -19.38 5.84
C ASP A 140 22.32 -18.93 6.62
N PRO A 141 21.76 -19.75 7.52
CA PRO A 141 20.54 -19.39 8.26
C PRO A 141 20.73 -18.16 9.18
N ALA A 142 21.97 -17.65 9.30
CA ALA A 142 22.34 -16.47 10.07
C ALA A 142 22.41 -15.17 9.26
N THR A 143 22.43 -15.21 7.91
CA THR A 143 22.21 -14.01 7.09
C THR A 143 20.70 -13.81 6.96
N ASN A 144 20.16 -12.93 7.80
CA ASN A 144 18.77 -12.50 7.82
C ASN A 144 18.19 -12.45 6.40
N ASN A 145 17.26 -13.37 6.10
CA ASN A 145 16.31 -13.20 4.99
C ASN A 145 15.50 -11.94 5.29
N MET A 146 16.04 -10.77 4.96
CA MET A 146 15.30 -9.53 5.06
C MET A 146 14.18 -9.62 4.02
N GLU A 147 12.95 -9.71 4.50
CA GLU A 147 11.79 -9.77 3.63
C GLU A 147 11.67 -8.44 2.88
N CYS A 148 11.72 -8.48 1.56
CA CYS A 148 11.55 -7.29 0.71
C CYS A 148 10.12 -6.73 0.74
N ILE A 149 9.20 -7.43 1.41
CA ILE A 149 7.82 -7.01 1.69
C ILE A 149 7.60 -7.08 3.19
N HIS A 150 7.17 -5.97 3.79
CA HIS A 150 6.65 -5.89 5.15
C HIS A 150 5.12 -5.87 5.13
N LEU A 151 4.49 -6.87 5.73
CA LEU A 151 3.03 -6.89 5.89
C LEU A 151 2.63 -6.06 7.12
N VAL A 152 1.90 -4.96 6.91
CA VAL A 152 1.49 -4.07 8.00
C VAL A 152 0.24 -4.63 8.69
N ASP A 153 0.46 -5.40 9.76
CA ASP A 153 -0.61 -6.03 10.56
C ASP A 153 -0.89 -5.33 11.89
N ALA A 154 -0.20 -4.21 12.17
CA ALA A 154 -0.27 -3.44 13.42
C ALA A 154 -1.67 -2.81 13.68
N PHE A 155 -2.52 -2.73 12.66
CA PHE A 155 -3.84 -2.12 12.75
C PHE A 155 -4.94 -3.10 12.30
N PRO A 156 -6.14 -3.03 12.90
CA PRO A 156 -7.27 -3.85 12.48
C PRO A 156 -7.72 -3.51 11.06
N MET A 157 -7.71 -2.22 10.72
CA MET A 157 -8.01 -1.68 9.39
C MET A 157 -6.94 -0.66 9.01
N VAL A 158 -6.42 -0.79 7.80
CA VAL A 158 -5.32 0.05 7.31
C VAL A 158 -5.78 0.98 6.19
N ALA A 159 -6.69 0.49 5.35
CA ALA A 159 -7.20 1.22 4.21
C ALA A 159 -8.73 1.19 4.13
N ILE A 160 -9.28 2.18 3.41
CA ILE A 160 -10.61 2.11 2.81
C ILE A 160 -10.43 2.11 1.29
N ARG A 161 -11.22 1.27 0.61
CA ARG A 161 -11.34 1.26 -0.84
C ARG A 161 -12.75 1.64 -1.24
N SER A 162 -12.89 2.70 -2.02
CA SER A 162 -14.18 3.08 -2.56
C SER A 162 -14.49 2.29 -3.83
N ARG A 163 -15.74 1.86 -3.94
CA ARG A 163 -16.26 1.03 -5.01
C ARG A 163 -17.44 1.76 -5.63
N THR A 164 -17.10 2.71 -6.50
CA THR A 164 -18.07 3.48 -7.28
C THR A 164 -18.49 2.72 -8.53
N PRO A 165 -19.67 2.97 -9.11
CA PRO A 165 -20.14 2.28 -10.32
C PRO A 165 -19.20 2.38 -11.54
N THR A 166 -18.34 3.41 -11.57
CA THR A 166 -17.32 3.61 -12.60
C THR A 166 -16.00 2.88 -12.31
N SER A 167 -15.86 2.25 -11.15
CA SER A 167 -14.64 1.53 -10.77
C SER A 167 -14.54 0.21 -11.55
N ALA A 168 -13.41 -0.01 -12.21
CA ALA A 168 -13.10 -1.27 -12.90
C ALA A 168 -13.17 -2.48 -11.96
N GLY A 169 -13.00 -2.27 -10.65
CA GLY A 169 -13.10 -3.31 -9.63
C GLY A 169 -14.52 -3.72 -9.25
N MET A 170 -15.56 -3.15 -9.87
CA MET A 170 -16.97 -3.54 -9.64
C MET A 170 -17.41 -4.77 -10.42
N MET A 171 -16.61 -5.22 -11.41
CA MET A 171 -16.98 -6.36 -12.24
C MET A 171 -17.01 -7.66 -11.42
N GLY A 172 -18.17 -8.33 -11.40
CA GLY A 172 -18.33 -9.64 -10.76
C GLY A 172 -18.47 -9.60 -9.22
N LEU A 173 -18.66 -8.42 -8.62
CA LEU A 173 -18.94 -8.33 -7.20
C LEU A 173 -20.40 -8.69 -6.91
N ASP A 174 -20.60 -9.63 -6.00
CA ASP A 174 -21.91 -9.97 -5.47
C ASP A 174 -22.36 -8.90 -4.48
N SER A 175 -23.34 -8.08 -4.88
CA SER A 175 -23.88 -7.01 -4.07
C SER A 175 -24.77 -7.49 -2.92
N GLU A 176 -25.02 -8.79 -2.76
CA GLU A 176 -25.97 -9.29 -1.78
C GLU A 176 -25.37 -9.60 -0.39
N GLN A 177 -24.04 -9.61 -0.24
CA GLN A 177 -23.43 -9.83 1.07
C GLN A 177 -23.74 -8.68 2.04
N ARG A 178 -24.69 -8.94 2.94
CA ARG A 178 -25.05 -8.06 4.06
C ARG A 178 -24.37 -8.54 5.32
N LEU A 179 -23.53 -7.67 5.89
CA LEU A 179 -22.99 -7.89 7.22
C LEU A 179 -24.07 -7.72 8.30
N ALA A 180 -23.90 -8.40 9.43
CA ALA A 180 -24.74 -8.18 10.59
C ALA A 180 -24.72 -6.70 11.02
N ALA A 181 -25.85 -6.15 11.45
CA ALA A 181 -26.00 -4.72 11.78
C ALA A 181 -24.95 -4.21 12.76
N GLN A 182 -24.58 -5.02 13.76
CA GLN A 182 -23.54 -4.68 14.73
C GLN A 182 -22.15 -4.56 14.08
N THR A 183 -21.82 -5.44 13.12
CA THR A 183 -20.57 -5.37 12.37
C THR A 183 -20.55 -4.14 11.48
N THR A 184 -21.63 -3.86 10.77
CA THR A 184 -21.80 -2.66 9.96
C THR A 184 -21.58 -1.39 10.79
N LEU A 185 -22.18 -1.31 11.98
CA LEU A 185 -21.99 -0.18 12.89
C LEU A 185 -20.53 -0.01 13.33
N LYS A 186 -19.83 -1.11 13.65
CA LYS A 186 -18.41 -1.07 14.01
C LYS A 186 -17.54 -0.55 12.86
N LEU A 187 -17.79 -1.01 11.63
CA LEU A 187 -17.05 -0.54 10.45
C LEU A 187 -17.29 0.95 10.21
N TRP A 188 -18.53 1.42 10.31
CA TRP A 188 -18.83 2.85 10.21
C TRP A 188 -18.14 3.70 11.27
N ASN A 189 -18.07 3.23 12.52
CA ASN A 189 -17.34 3.92 13.59
C ASN A 189 -15.83 4.03 13.28
N ILE A 190 -15.24 2.99 12.65
CA ILE A 190 -13.85 3.03 12.20
C ILE A 190 -13.70 4.05 11.08
N LEU A 191 -14.59 4.06 10.08
CA LEU A 191 -14.56 5.02 8.97
C LEU A 191 -14.63 6.47 9.45
N GLN A 192 -15.52 6.77 10.39
CA GLN A 192 -15.64 8.11 10.97
C GLN A 192 -14.41 8.48 11.81
N GLY A 193 -13.95 7.57 12.67
CA GLY A 193 -12.90 7.86 13.65
C GLY A 193 -11.47 7.79 13.11
N ARG A 194 -11.23 7.08 12.00
CA ARG A 194 -9.88 6.83 11.46
C ARG A 194 -9.66 7.28 10.03
N PHE A 195 -10.74 7.40 9.25
CA PHE A 195 -10.70 7.83 7.86
C PHE A 195 -11.45 9.15 7.62
N PHE A 196 -12.03 9.73 8.67
CA PHE A 196 -12.78 10.99 8.63
C PHE A 196 -13.95 11.01 7.63
N VAL A 197 -14.46 9.82 7.28
CA VAL A 197 -15.62 9.68 6.38
C VAL A 197 -16.88 10.05 7.15
N GLN A 198 -17.62 11.03 6.65
CA GLN A 198 -18.89 11.46 7.23
C GLN A 198 -20.05 10.69 6.58
N LYS A 199 -21.07 10.36 7.37
CA LYS A 199 -22.35 9.91 6.83
C LYS A 199 -23.06 11.13 6.25
N GLN A 200 -23.50 11.03 5.01
CA GLN A 200 -24.36 12.04 4.37
C GLN A 200 -25.81 11.82 4.76
#